data_AF-A0A7Y8V4K6-F1
#
_entry.id   AF-A0A7Y8V4K6-F1
#
_cell.length_a   1.000
_cell.length_b   1.000
_cell.length_c   1.000
_cell.angle_alpha   90.00
_cell.angle_beta   90.00
_cell.angle_gamma   90.00
#
_symmetry.space_group_name_H-M   'P 1'
#
loop_
_entity.id
_entity.type
_entity.pdbx_description
1 polymer ?
#
loop_
_entity_poly.entity_id
_entity_poly.type
_entity_poly.pdbx_seq_one_letter_code
_entity_poly.pdbx_strand_id
1 'polypeptide(L)' 'MRKYEIMYIIRPDVDEESKKAVVERFNNILTTNGAEITETKDWGKRRLAYEINDFRDGFYQIVNVQAGAEAVQE' A
#
# COMPACT_ATOMS: atom_id res chain seq x y z
N MET A 1 -7.17 -5.55 18.94
CA MET A 1 -6.73 -5.13 17.59
C MET A 1 -7.26 -6.14 16.59
N ARG A 2 -7.63 -5.70 15.38
CA ARG A 2 -8.08 -6.59 14.31
C ARG A 2 -6.98 -6.73 13.27
N LYS A 3 -6.92 -7.89 12.62
CA LYS A 3 -6.03 -8.12 11.48
C LYS A 3 -6.69 -7.54 10.24
N TYR A 4 -5.98 -6.67 9.53
CA TYR A 4 -6.38 -6.11 8.26
C TYR A 4 -5.31 -6.41 7.21
N GLU A 5 -5.77 -6.64 5.99
CA GLU A 5 -4.92 -6.71 4.81
C GLU A 5 -5.27 -5.52 3.93
N ILE A 6 -4.27 -4.69 3.64
CA ILE A 6 -4.40 -3.50 2.81
C ILE A 6 -3.62 -3.76 1.53
N MET A 7 -4.32 -3.80 0.41
CA MET A 7 -3.71 -3.86 -0.91
C MET A 7 -3.92 -2.54 -1.63
N TYR A 8 -2.84 -1.94 -2.11
CA TYR A 8 -2.89 -0.72 -2.90
C TYR A 8 -2.06 -0.84 -4.17
N ILE A 9 -2.45 -0.06 -5.17
CA ILE A 9 -1.80 -0.01 -6.48
C ILE A 9 -1.15 1.36 -6.63
N ILE A 10 0.16 1.37 -6.86
CA ILE A 10 0.91 2.58 -7.17
C ILE A 10 0.94 2.73 -8.70
N ARG A 11 0.77 3.96 -9.18
CA ARG A 11 0.82 4.26 -10.62
C ARG A 11 2.16 3.80 -11.22
N PRO A 12 2.17 3.31 -12.46
CA PRO A 12 3.37 2.74 -13.07
C PRO A 12 4.36 3.79 -13.60
N ASP A 13 3.95 5.06 -13.62
CA ASP A 13 4.72 6.21 -14.12
C ASP A 13 5.62 6.86 -13.06
N VAL A 14 5.55 6.40 -11.81
CA VAL A 14 6.41 6.89 -10.73
C VAL A 14 7.78 6.21 -10.79
N ASP A 15 8.81 6.98 -10.45
CA ASP A 15 10.17 6.49 -10.28
C ASP A 15 10.32 5.68 -8.97
N GLU A 16 11.43 4.95 -8.85
CA GLU A 16 11.66 4.05 -7.73
C GLU A 16 11.82 4.80 -6.39
N GLU A 17 12.33 6.04 -6.41
CA GLU A 17 12.47 6.87 -5.21
C GLU A 17 11.10 7.34 -4.73
N SER A 18 10.25 7.84 -5.64
CA SER A 18 8.86 8.17 -5.33
C SER A 18 8.07 6.96 -4.81
N LYS A 19 8.31 5.76 -5.36
CA LYS A 19 7.68 4.52 -4.88
C LYS A 19 8.05 4.27 -3.42
N LYS A 20 9.33 4.35 -3.06
CA LYS A 20 9.81 4.15 -1.68
C LYS A 20 9.23 5.20 -0.74
N ALA A 21 9.20 6.47 -1.15
CA ALA A 21 8.62 7.55 -0.36
C ALA A 21 7.12 7.33 -0.06
N VAL A 22 6.36 6.81 -1.03
CA VAL A 22 4.94 6.47 -0.81
C VAL A 22 4.81 5.34 0.21
N VAL A 23 5.59 4.26 0.07
CA VAL A 23 5.56 3.13 1.01
C VAL A 23 5.92 3.57 2.42
N GLU A 24 6.97 4.37 2.58
CA GLU A 24 7.37 4.93 3.88
C GLU A 24 6.30 5.83 4.47
N ARG A 25 5.67 6.69 3.66
CA ARG A 25 4.56 7.54 4.11
C ARG A 25 3.39 6.72 4.62
N PHE A 26 2.99 5.66 3.90
CA PHE A 26 1.92 4.75 4.36
C PHE A 26 2.30 4.04 5.67
N ASN A 27 3.53 3.54 5.78
CA ASN A 27 4.00 2.91 7.01
C ASN A 27 4.01 3.88 8.19
N ASN A 28 4.39 5.14 7.97
CA ASN A 28 4.39 6.18 8.99
C ASN A 28 2.98 6.53 9.47
N ILE A 29 2.00 6.63 8.56
CA ILE A 29 0.59 6.87 8.93
C ILE A 29 0.06 5.72 9.79
N LEU A 30 0.29 4.48 9.35
CA LEU A 30 -0.14 3.29 10.08
C LEU A 30 0.49 3.22 11.48
N THR A 31 1.79 3.45 11.60
CA THR A 31 2.49 3.43 12.90
C THR A 31 2.10 4.60 13.81
N THR A 32 1.88 5.80 13.25
CA THR A 32 1.41 6.98 14.02
C THR A 32 0.04 6.72 14.64
N ASN A 33 -0.83 6.00 13.91
CA ASN A 33 -2.16 5.64 14.37
C ASN A 33 -2.19 4.39 15.26
N GLY A 34 -1.02 3.89 15.70
CA GLY A 34 -0.91 2.75 16.60
C GLY A 34 -1.22 1.39 15.94
N ALA A 35 -1.10 1.30 14.61
CA ALA A 35 -1.14 0.03 13.91
C ALA A 35 0.24 -0.64 13.92
N GLU A 36 0.24 -1.96 14.15
CA GLU A 36 1.42 -2.80 14.08
C GLU A 36 1.49 -3.47 12.70
N ILE A 37 2.55 -3.17 11.95
CA ILE A 37 2.77 -3.77 10.63
C ILE A 37 3.33 -5.18 10.83
N THR A 38 2.55 -6.19 10.44
CA THR A 38 2.95 -7.60 10.57
C THR A 38 3.78 -8.05 9.37
N GLU A 39 3.41 -7.63 8.16
CA GLU A 39 4.13 -8.02 6.94
C GLU A 39 3.90 -6.99 5.83
N THR A 40 4.95 -6.70 5.07
CA THR A 40 4.89 -5.83 3.88
C THR A 40 5.44 -6.60 2.70
N LYS A 41 4.64 -6.75 1.64
CA LYS A 41 4.97 -7.55 0.47
C LYS A 41 4.83 -6.76 -0.83
N ASP A 42 5.94 -6.53 -1.51
CA ASP A 42 5.99 -5.91 -2.83
C ASP A 42 5.76 -6.98 -3.90
N TRP A 43 4.71 -6.80 -4.70
CA TRP A 43 4.34 -7.70 -5.80
C TRP A 43 4.85 -7.20 -7.16
N GLY A 44 5.54 -6.06 -7.19
CA GLY A 44 6.12 -5.48 -8.38
C GLY A 44 5.07 -5.01 -9.40
N LYS A 45 5.54 -4.76 -10.62
CA LYS A 45 4.71 -4.30 -11.73
C LYS A 45 3.87 -5.45 -12.27
N ARG A 46 2.56 -5.27 -12.34
CA ARG A 46 1.63 -6.21 -12.98
C ARG A 46 0.70 -5.49 -13.93
N ARG A 47 0.32 -6.21 -14.99
CA ARG A 47 -0.66 -5.73 -15.97
C ARG A 47 -2.07 -5.91 -15.42
N LEU A 48 -2.85 -4.83 -15.43
CA LEU A 48 -4.25 -4.79 -15.04
C LEU A 48 -5.11 -5.44 -16.14
N ALA A 49 -6.21 -6.07 -15.73
CA ALA A 49 -7.15 -6.69 -16.68
C ALA A 49 -7.87 -5.64 -17.56
N TYR A 50 -8.01 -4.42 -17.04
CA TYR A 50 -8.59 -3.27 -17.71
C TYR A 50 -7.83 -2.01 -17.29
N GLU A 51 -8.04 -0.95 -18.07
CA GLU A 51 -7.35 0.32 -17.87
C GLU A 51 -7.98 1.08 -16.70
N ILE A 52 -7.15 1.53 -15.76
CA ILE A 52 -7.58 2.36 -14.63
C ILE A 52 -6.86 3.70 -14.76
N ASN A 53 -7.62 4.78 -14.94
CA ASN A 53 -7.09 6.14 -15.14
C ASN A 53 -5.99 6.19 -16.23
N ASP A 54 -6.26 5.62 -17.41
CA ASP A 54 -5.34 5.52 -18.55
C ASP A 54 -4.05 4.70 -18.31
N PHE A 55 -4.00 3.91 -17.23
CA PHE A 55 -2.89 2.99 -16.95
C PHE A 55 -3.33 1.53 -17.09
N ARG A 56 -2.53 0.76 -17.85
CA ARG A 56 -2.69 -0.70 -18.03
C ARG A 56 -1.80 -1.52 -17.11
N ASP A 57 -0.86 -0.89 -16.43
CA ASP A 57 0.02 -1.52 -15.48
C ASP A 57 -0.08 -0.81 -14.13
N GLY A 58 0.26 -1.50 -13.06
CA GLY A 58 0.37 -0.91 -11.73
C GLY A 58 1.35 -1.70 -10.86
N PHE A 59 1.96 -1.03 -9.90
CA PHE A 59 2.78 -1.69 -8.89
C PHE A 59 1.89 -2.11 -7.73
N TYR A 60 1.87 -3.40 -7.42
CA TYR A 60 1.07 -3.94 -6.34
C TYR A 60 1.88 -3.97 -5.05
N GLN A 61 1.29 -3.45 -3.98
CA GLN A 61 1.84 -3.52 -2.64
C GLN A 61 0.76 -4.06 -1.69
N ILE A 62 1.14 -5.07 -0.90
CA ILE A 62 0.30 -5.65 0.14
C ILE A 62 0.93 -5.33 1.49
N VAL A 63 0.11 -4.90 2.44
CA VAL A 63 0.51 -4.62 3.81
C VAL A 63 -0.48 -5.29 4.76
N ASN A 64 0.02 -6.21 5.57
CA ASN A 64 -0.70 -6.86 6.65
C ASN A 64 -0.46 -6.09 7.93
N VAL A 65 -1.54 -5.62 8.56
CA VAL A 65 -1.46 -4.84 9.80
C VAL A 65 -2.38 -5.38 10.87
N GLN A 66 -1.98 -5.23 12.13
CA GLN A 66 -2.86 -5.33 13.28
C GLN A 66 -3.14 -3.93 13.80
N ALA A 67 -4.39 -3.51 13.70
CA ALA A 67 -4.76 -2.12 13.97
C ALA A 67 -6.05 -2.03 14.78
N GLY A 68 -6.23 -0.90 15.48
CA GLY A 68 -7.55 -0.45 15.93
C GLY A 68 -8.44 -0.09 14.74
N ALA A 69 -9.76 0.01 14.95
CA ALA A 69 -10.68 0.41 13.88
C ALA A 69 -10.40 1.83 13.38
N GLU A 70 -9.97 2.73 14.28
CA GLU A 70 -9.66 4.12 13.99
C GLU A 70 -8.49 4.26 13.01
N ALA A 71 -7.45 3.45 13.16
CA ALA A 71 -6.25 3.52 12.34
C ALA A 71 -6.44 3.09 10.87
N VAL A 72 -7.55 2.40 10.54
CA VAL A 72 -7.89 1.95 9.17
C VAL A 72 -8.94 2.85 8.52
N GLN A 73 -9.63 3.68 9.31
CA GLN A 73 -10.70 4.55 8.82
C GLN A 73 -10.16 5.85 8.18
N GLU A 74 -8.87 6.14 8.36
CA GLU A 74 -8.17 7.33 7.86
C GLU A 74 -7.56 7.11 6.48
#